data_AF-A0A813JE41-F1
#
_entry.id   AF-A0A813JE41-F1
#
_cell.length_a   1.000
_cell.length_b   1.000
_cell.length_c   1.000
_cell.angle_alpha   90.00
_cell.angle_beta   90.00
_cell.angle_gamma   90.00
#
_symmetry.space_group_name_H-M   'P 1'
#
loop_
_entity.id
_entity.type
_entity.pdbx_description
1 polymer ?
#
loop_
_entity_poly.entity_id
_entity_poly.type
_entity_poly.pdbx_seq_one_letter_code
_entity_poly.pdbx_strand_id
1 'polypeptide(L)'
;MLLGGLSQLPVAELKQRLAALGVQVPAWAVEKNDLVKILRSAEAHGRRAQPGAASWLTAPVIPTAAPGSETRRPAASPEPERSRLPRHMASFSTASGKEVAEPSTLEDAQAQAEREVEHKQRVVASASARISEASLSVSSAQEALGTAAAERWRRTEAMSMSRSEFAEFNNAMRAEFQLLKDWISTFRMDSTSHGSWEEADDPKHFAVLQPLLRRVGGIEETMITAFSAAVAVPPSARGEFDCKVVAEISRGMSAHIAQLSSEMASSSHALSVQEAAVTTAESACSHADRSQVAAGQLLQAAEAELAGARSVLERLQAAARQVSARRRQGLDQNLPW
;
A
#
# COMPACT_ATOMS: atom_id res chain seq x y z
N MET A 1 10.65 -22.85 -6.99
CA MET A 1 11.32 -23.76 -6.03
C MET A 1 12.67 -23.22 -5.52
N LEU A 2 12.81 -21.93 -5.14
CA LEU A 2 14.08 -21.38 -4.60
C LEU A 2 13.92 -20.65 -3.24
N LEU A 3 12.84 -20.90 -2.51
CA LEU A 3 12.52 -20.14 -1.28
C LEU A 3 13.30 -20.59 -0.02
N GLY A 4 13.93 -21.76 -0.06
CA GLY A 4 14.69 -22.33 1.06
C GLY A 4 16.14 -21.87 1.19
N GLY A 5 16.71 -21.19 0.18
CA GLY A 5 18.14 -20.88 0.15
C GLY A 5 18.55 -19.61 0.91
N LEU A 6 17.64 -18.64 1.09
CA LEU A 6 18.01 -17.31 1.61
C LEU A 6 18.49 -17.35 3.06
N SER A 7 17.98 -18.26 3.89
CA SER A 7 18.40 -18.43 5.28
C SER A 7 19.78 -19.09 5.40
N GLN A 8 20.28 -19.74 4.34
CA GLN A 8 21.62 -20.35 4.34
C GLN A 8 22.71 -19.37 3.88
N LEU A 9 22.36 -18.29 3.17
CA LEU A 9 23.33 -17.30 2.70
C LEU A 9 24.02 -16.58 3.88
N PRO A 10 25.32 -16.25 3.76
CA PRO A 10 26.01 -15.44 4.78
C PRO A 10 25.46 -14.00 4.80
N VAL A 11 25.55 -13.33 5.94
CA VAL A 11 25.02 -11.95 6.14
C VAL A 11 25.62 -10.96 5.14
N ALA A 12 26.90 -11.12 4.78
CA ALA A 12 27.56 -10.29 3.77
C ALA A 12 26.88 -10.37 2.40
N GLU A 13 26.50 -11.57 1.97
CA GLU A 13 25.83 -11.78 0.69
C GLU A 13 24.39 -11.23 0.70
N LEU A 14 23.68 -11.36 1.81
CA LEU A 14 22.35 -10.74 1.98
C LEU A 14 22.43 -9.21 1.84
N LYS A 15 23.42 -8.57 2.47
CA LYS A 15 23.65 -7.12 2.34
C LYS A 15 24.04 -6.72 0.92
N GLN A 16 24.89 -7.51 0.26
CA GLN A 16 25.30 -7.27 -1.12
C GLN A 16 24.10 -7.36 -2.08
N ARG A 17 23.20 -8.33 -1.91
CA ARG A 17 21.98 -8.45 -2.72
C ARG A 17 21.01 -7.29 -2.48
N LEU A 18 20.83 -6.86 -1.24
CA LEU A 18 20.03 -5.68 -0.92
C LEU A 18 20.60 -4.42 -1.57
N ALA A 19 21.92 -4.24 -1.53
CA ALA A 19 22.60 -3.13 -2.21
C ALA A 19 22.43 -3.20 -3.74
N ALA A 20 22.51 -4.40 -4.34
CA ALA A 20 22.26 -4.59 -5.77
C ALA A 20 20.82 -4.25 -6.20
N LEU A 21 19.86 -4.37 -5.27
CA LEU A 21 18.47 -3.93 -5.46
C LEU A 21 18.25 -2.45 -5.11
N GLY A 22 19.30 -1.70 -4.75
CA GLY A 22 19.21 -0.30 -4.35
C GLY A 22 18.55 -0.07 -2.97
N VAL A 23 18.40 -1.12 -2.15
CA VAL A 23 17.77 -1.03 -0.84
C VAL A 23 18.84 -0.79 0.24
N GLN A 24 18.74 0.34 0.93
CA GLN A 24 19.59 0.61 2.09
C GLN A 24 19.13 -0.23 3.30
N VAL A 25 20.11 -0.83 4.00
CA VAL A 25 19.84 -1.63 5.19
C VAL A 25 19.62 -0.69 6.38
N PRO A 26 18.44 -0.71 7.04
CA PRO A 26 18.17 0.15 8.18
C PRO A 26 18.99 -0.27 9.41
N ALA A 27 19.32 0.69 10.26
CA ALA A 27 20.21 0.48 11.41
C ALA A 27 19.67 -0.56 12.43
N TRP A 28 18.35 -0.77 12.49
CA TRP A 28 17.71 -1.75 13.37
C TRP A 28 17.80 -3.20 12.85
N ALA A 29 18.13 -3.42 11.57
CA ALA A 29 18.23 -4.75 10.97
C ALA A 29 19.56 -5.43 11.33
N VAL A 30 19.73 -5.71 12.62
CA VAL A 30 20.92 -6.33 13.21
C VAL A 30 20.88 -7.85 13.00
N GLU A 31 19.69 -8.45 13.01
CA GLU A 31 19.53 -9.90 12.88
C GLU A 31 19.48 -10.36 11.42
N LYS A 32 20.03 -11.55 11.17
CA LYS A 32 19.98 -12.20 9.85
C LYS A 32 18.55 -12.37 9.34
N ASN A 33 17.59 -12.66 10.22
CA ASN A 33 16.20 -12.84 9.85
C ASN A 33 15.57 -11.55 9.31
N ASP A 34 15.95 -10.39 9.82
CA ASP A 34 15.43 -9.11 9.35
C ASP A 34 15.94 -8.77 7.96
N LEU A 35 17.23 -9.03 7.68
CA LEU A 35 17.80 -8.91 6.34
C LEU A 35 17.11 -9.80 5.33
N VAL A 36 16.77 -11.05 5.70
CA VAL A 36 16.03 -11.97 4.83
C VAL A 36 14.61 -11.46 4.56
N LYS A 37 13.92 -10.90 5.56
CA LYS A 37 12.58 -10.30 5.38
C LYS A 37 12.63 -9.11 4.43
N ILE A 38 13.59 -8.21 4.62
CA ILE A 38 13.78 -7.02 3.76
C ILE A 38 14.10 -7.47 2.33
N LEU A 39 15.01 -8.44 2.15
CA LEU A 39 15.39 -8.94 0.82
C LEU A 39 14.21 -9.58 0.09
N ARG A 40 13.40 -10.38 0.80
CA ARG A 40 12.17 -10.96 0.21
C ARG A 40 11.18 -9.88 -0.21
N SER A 41 11.00 -8.86 0.62
CA SER A 41 10.14 -7.73 0.27
C SER A 41 10.67 -7.01 -0.97
N ALA A 42 11.97 -6.68 -1.01
CA ALA A 42 12.61 -6.00 -2.13
C ALA A 42 12.51 -6.80 -3.45
N GLU A 43 12.79 -8.10 -3.42
CA GLU A 43 12.67 -8.97 -4.59
C GLU A 43 11.23 -9.08 -5.09
N ALA A 44 10.23 -9.09 -4.19
CA ALA A 44 8.82 -9.12 -4.58
C ALA A 44 8.39 -7.81 -5.28
N HIS A 45 8.87 -6.66 -4.81
CA HIS A 45 8.60 -5.35 -5.43
C HIS A 45 9.34 -5.21 -6.76
N GLY A 46 10.59 -5.67 -6.86
CA GLY A 46 11.37 -5.64 -8.10
C GLY A 46 10.72 -6.45 -9.23
N ARG A 47 10.07 -7.57 -8.92
CA ARG A 47 9.31 -8.35 -9.91
C ARG A 47 8.05 -7.65 -10.42
N ARG A 48 7.43 -6.79 -9.60
CA ARG A 48 6.26 -6.00 -10.03
C ARG A 48 6.65 -4.81 -10.90
N ALA A 49 7.84 -4.25 -10.68
CA ALA A 49 8.32 -3.06 -11.39
C ALA A 49 8.96 -3.34 -12.77
N GLN A 50 9.12 -4.61 -13.17
CA GLN A 50 9.46 -4.97 -14.56
C GLN A 50 8.23 -5.46 -15.34
N PRO A 51 7.40 -4.55 -15.89
CA PRO A 51 6.39 -4.91 -16.87
C PRO A 51 7.08 -5.12 -18.22
N GLY A 52 7.56 -6.34 -18.52
CA GLY A 52 8.07 -6.61 -19.87
C GLY A 52 8.80 -7.92 -20.12
N ALA A 53 9.39 -8.56 -19.10
CA ALA A 53 10.06 -9.84 -19.29
C ALA A 53 9.08 -11.02 -19.07
N ALA A 54 8.08 -11.13 -19.94
CA ALA A 54 7.27 -12.33 -20.03
C ALA A 54 8.16 -13.52 -20.38
N SER A 55 8.31 -14.48 -19.46
CA SER A 55 8.77 -15.83 -19.74
C SER A 55 7.58 -16.63 -20.26
N TRP A 56 7.56 -16.89 -21.56
CA TRP A 56 6.49 -17.60 -22.27
C TRP A 56 6.63 -19.13 -22.20
N LEU A 57 7.43 -19.68 -21.27
CA LEU A 57 7.72 -21.11 -21.23
C LEU A 57 7.53 -21.69 -19.83
N THR A 58 6.27 -21.87 -19.42
CA THR A 58 5.75 -23.11 -18.81
C THR A 58 4.30 -22.89 -18.36
N ALA A 59 3.35 -23.44 -19.10
CA ALA A 59 1.97 -23.57 -18.63
C ALA A 59 1.91 -24.71 -17.59
N PRO A 60 1.40 -24.49 -16.38
CA PRO A 60 1.06 -25.59 -15.48
C PRO A 60 -0.27 -26.24 -15.92
N VAL A 61 -0.23 -27.56 -15.99
CA VAL A 61 -1.39 -28.45 -16.15
C VAL A 61 -2.38 -28.17 -15.00
N ILE A 62 -3.63 -27.89 -15.38
CA ILE A 62 -4.76 -27.68 -14.46
C ILE A 62 -5.21 -29.05 -13.94
N PRO A 63 -5.21 -29.31 -12.61
CA PRO A 63 -5.92 -30.46 -12.07
C PRO A 63 -7.42 -30.19 -12.01
N THR A 64 -8.17 -31.11 -12.60
CA THR A 64 -9.63 -31.22 -12.56
C THR A 64 -10.15 -31.30 -11.13
N ALA A 65 -11.03 -30.36 -10.75
CA ALA A 65 -11.67 -30.31 -9.44
C ALA A 65 -12.85 -31.29 -9.34
N ALA A 66 -12.94 -31.98 -8.20
CA ALA A 66 -14.12 -32.72 -7.75
C ALA A 66 -15.12 -31.77 -7.04
N PRO A 67 -16.43 -32.10 -7.00
CA PRO A 67 -17.49 -31.19 -6.58
C PRO A 67 -17.84 -31.35 -5.09
N GLY A 68 -18.18 -30.25 -4.42
CA GLY A 68 -18.86 -30.31 -3.12
C GLY A 68 -18.60 -29.12 -2.21
N SER A 69 -19.36 -28.05 -2.37
CA SER A 69 -19.82 -27.21 -1.25
C SER A 69 -20.80 -26.15 -1.76
N GLU A 70 -22.08 -26.40 -1.50
CA GLU A 70 -23.16 -25.42 -1.58
C GLU A 70 -22.82 -24.22 -0.71
N THR A 71 -22.60 -23.07 -1.35
CA THR A 71 -22.66 -21.77 -0.69
C THR A 71 -23.73 -20.93 -1.36
N ARG A 72 -24.67 -20.49 -0.52
CA ARG A 72 -25.81 -19.63 -0.81
C ARG A 72 -25.45 -18.49 -1.76
N ARG A 73 -26.12 -18.49 -2.91
CA ARG A 73 -26.22 -17.42 -3.91
C ARG A 73 -26.75 -16.13 -3.25
N PRO A 74 -25.99 -15.02 -3.22
CA PRO A 74 -26.59 -13.70 -3.05
C PRO A 74 -27.29 -13.30 -4.36
N ALA A 75 -28.40 -12.58 -4.20
CA ALA A 75 -29.32 -12.17 -5.25
C ALA A 75 -28.60 -11.50 -6.44
N ALA A 76 -29.03 -11.89 -7.63
CA ALA A 76 -28.54 -11.40 -8.91
C ALA A 76 -28.66 -9.88 -8.99
N SER A 77 -27.52 -9.20 -9.11
CA SER A 77 -27.48 -7.85 -9.66
C SER A 77 -28.05 -7.87 -11.08
N PRO A 78 -28.87 -6.88 -11.47
CA PRO A 78 -29.44 -6.82 -12.81
C PRO A 78 -28.30 -6.76 -13.84
N GLU A 79 -28.38 -7.64 -14.85
CA GLU A 79 -27.51 -7.60 -16.02
C GLU A 79 -27.48 -6.17 -16.56
N PRO A 80 -26.30 -5.57 -16.80
CA PRO A 80 -26.25 -4.39 -17.66
C PRO A 80 -26.76 -4.85 -19.01
N GLU A 81 -27.91 -4.32 -19.42
CA GLU A 81 -28.47 -4.47 -20.75
C GLU A 81 -27.32 -4.34 -21.74
N ARG A 82 -26.97 -5.47 -22.35
CA ARG A 82 -26.10 -5.51 -23.51
C ARG A 82 -26.85 -4.74 -24.58
N SER A 83 -26.63 -3.44 -24.59
CA SER A 83 -27.04 -2.53 -25.64
C SER A 83 -26.52 -3.16 -26.91
N ARG A 84 -27.42 -3.83 -27.61
CA ARG A 84 -27.21 -4.39 -28.93
C ARG A 84 -27.00 -3.17 -29.81
N LEU A 85 -25.77 -2.65 -29.82
CA LEU A 85 -25.34 -1.71 -30.82
C LEU A 85 -25.77 -2.32 -32.15
N PRO A 86 -26.55 -1.59 -32.97
CA PRO A 86 -26.91 -2.07 -34.28
C PRO A 86 -25.58 -2.38 -34.98
N ARG A 87 -25.36 -3.67 -35.27
CA ARG A 87 -24.44 -4.08 -36.31
C ARG A 87 -25.01 -3.46 -37.58
N HIS A 88 -24.68 -2.19 -37.82
CA HIS A 88 -24.53 -1.70 -39.16
C HIS A 88 -23.38 -2.52 -39.73
N MET A 89 -23.74 -3.70 -40.24
CA MET A 89 -23.00 -4.35 -41.29
C MET A 89 -22.97 -3.30 -42.39
N ALA A 90 -21.92 -2.48 -42.39
CA ALA A 90 -21.49 -1.78 -43.58
C ALA A 90 -21.08 -2.89 -44.55
N SER A 91 -22.08 -3.48 -45.20
CA SER A 91 -21.94 -4.11 -46.49
C SER A 91 -21.46 -3.00 -47.41
N PHE A 92 -20.15 -2.75 -47.37
CA PHE A 92 -19.43 -2.19 -48.50
C PHE A 92 -19.61 -3.23 -49.60
N SER A 93 -20.73 -3.09 -50.29
CA SER A 93 -21.02 -3.73 -51.55
C SER A 93 -19.81 -3.43 -52.42
N THR A 94 -18.96 -4.42 -52.62
CA THR A 94 -17.99 -4.44 -53.71
C THR A 94 -18.79 -4.60 -55.00
N ALA A 95 -19.58 -3.58 -55.33
CA ALA A 95 -20.19 -3.44 -56.63
C ALA A 95 -19.02 -3.20 -57.58
N SER A 96 -18.51 -4.30 -58.12
CA SER A 96 -17.64 -4.36 -59.28
C SER A 96 -18.44 -3.96 -60.54
N GLY A 97 -19.17 -2.85 -60.47
CA GLY A 97 -19.78 -2.18 -61.59
C GLY A 97 -18.81 -1.12 -62.06
N LYS A 98 -18.26 -1.31 -63.26
CA LYS A 98 -17.26 -0.45 -63.90
C LYS A 98 -17.90 0.83 -64.45
N GLU A 99 -18.83 1.43 -63.71
CA GLU A 99 -19.34 2.76 -64.01
C GLU A 99 -18.27 3.76 -63.59
N VAL A 100 -17.73 4.46 -64.59
CA VAL A 100 -16.79 5.55 -64.38
C VAL A 100 -17.58 6.66 -63.70
N ALA A 101 -17.47 6.75 -62.37
CA ALA A 101 -18.10 7.78 -61.57
C ALA A 101 -17.78 9.16 -62.17
N GLU A 102 -18.79 10.00 -62.35
CA GLU A 102 -18.65 11.32 -62.95
C GLU A 102 -17.62 12.17 -62.17
N PRO A 103 -16.83 13.02 -62.84
CA PRO A 103 -15.76 13.82 -62.22
C PRO A 103 -16.20 14.64 -61.00
N SER A 104 -17.44 15.16 -61.01
CA SER A 104 -18.05 15.89 -59.90
C SER A 104 -18.16 15.04 -58.63
N THR A 105 -18.48 13.75 -58.79
CA THR A 105 -18.64 12.82 -57.66
C THR A 105 -17.31 12.50 -56.96
N LEU A 106 -16.17 12.58 -57.68
CA LEU A 106 -14.85 12.35 -57.11
C LEU A 106 -14.35 13.54 -56.28
N GLU A 107 -14.63 14.76 -56.72
CA GLU A 107 -14.30 15.99 -55.98
C GLU A 107 -15.10 16.05 -54.66
N ASP A 108 -16.40 15.75 -54.72
CA ASP A 108 -17.25 15.67 -53.53
C ASP A 108 -16.79 14.57 -52.57
N ALA A 109 -16.44 13.38 -53.10
CA ALA A 109 -15.92 12.28 -52.29
C ALA A 109 -14.57 12.63 -51.63
N GLN A 110 -13.69 13.34 -52.34
CA GLN A 110 -12.42 13.81 -51.77
C GLN A 110 -12.66 14.83 -50.66
N ALA A 111 -13.52 15.82 -50.88
CA ALA A 111 -13.86 16.82 -49.88
C ALA A 111 -14.49 16.18 -48.62
N GLN A 112 -15.33 15.15 -48.80
CA GLN A 112 -15.89 14.38 -47.69
C GLN A 112 -14.80 13.61 -46.93
N ALA A 113 -13.88 12.95 -47.64
CA ALA A 113 -12.76 12.23 -47.01
C ALA A 113 -11.81 13.17 -46.25
N GLU A 114 -11.56 14.37 -46.76
CA GLU A 114 -10.77 15.40 -46.05
C GLU A 114 -11.45 15.84 -44.75
N ARG A 115 -12.76 16.11 -44.77
CA ARG A 115 -13.54 16.41 -43.56
C ARG A 115 -13.51 15.26 -42.56
N GLU A 116 -13.58 14.02 -43.04
CA GLU A 116 -13.49 12.84 -42.19
C GLU A 116 -12.11 12.72 -41.54
N VAL A 117 -11.02 12.92 -42.28
CA VAL A 117 -9.66 12.95 -41.72
C VAL A 117 -9.53 14.05 -40.67
N GLU A 118 -10.01 15.26 -40.93
CA GLU A 118 -9.98 16.36 -39.96
C GLU A 118 -10.77 16.01 -38.70
N HIS A 119 -11.96 15.44 -38.85
CA HIS A 119 -12.77 14.98 -37.72
C HIS A 119 -12.03 13.92 -36.89
N LYS A 120 -11.45 12.89 -37.52
CA LYS A 120 -10.69 11.83 -36.82
C LYS A 120 -9.43 12.39 -36.14
N GLN A 121 -8.77 13.40 -36.71
CA GLN A 121 -7.65 14.09 -36.04
C GLN A 121 -8.09 14.75 -34.72
N ARG A 122 -9.27 15.40 -34.69
CA ARG A 122 -9.83 15.97 -33.46
C ARG A 122 -10.15 14.87 -32.43
N VAL A 123 -10.63 13.71 -32.87
CA VAL A 123 -10.87 12.55 -31.99
C VAL A 123 -9.56 12.03 -31.39
N VAL A 124 -8.50 11.88 -32.18
CA VAL A 124 -7.15 11.50 -31.68
C VAL A 124 -6.62 12.53 -30.69
N ALA A 125 -6.74 13.83 -30.99
CA ALA A 125 -6.31 14.89 -30.08
C ALA A 125 -7.08 14.84 -28.74
N SER A 126 -8.40 14.60 -28.78
CA SER A 126 -9.22 14.42 -27.59
C SER A 126 -8.82 13.18 -26.79
N ALA A 127 -8.58 12.04 -27.46
CA ALA A 127 -8.13 10.81 -26.80
C ALA A 127 -6.72 10.98 -26.17
N SER A 128 -5.83 11.72 -26.85
CA SER A 128 -4.51 12.08 -26.34
C SER A 128 -4.61 12.95 -25.07
N ALA A 129 -5.51 13.93 -25.04
CA ALA A 129 -5.76 14.71 -23.83
C ALA A 129 -6.24 13.83 -22.65
N ARG A 130 -7.12 12.85 -22.91
CA ARG A 130 -7.63 11.93 -21.88
C ARG A 130 -6.54 11.02 -21.30
N ILE A 131 -5.59 10.54 -22.11
CA ILE A 131 -4.47 9.74 -21.57
C ILE A 131 -3.51 10.61 -20.74
N SER A 132 -3.29 11.87 -21.12
CA SER A 132 -2.51 12.81 -20.32
C SER A 132 -3.17 13.09 -18.97
N GLU A 133 -4.48 13.36 -18.95
CA GLU A 133 -5.26 13.53 -17.72
C GLU A 133 -5.23 12.28 -16.83
N ALA A 134 -5.45 11.10 -17.42
CA ALA A 134 -5.39 9.84 -16.68
C ALA A 134 -3.99 9.57 -16.09
N SER A 135 -2.92 9.96 -16.80
CA SER A 135 -1.54 9.82 -16.31
C SER A 135 -1.26 10.75 -15.12
N LEU A 136 -1.77 11.99 -15.14
CA LEU A 136 -1.72 12.88 -13.98
C LEU A 136 -2.50 12.30 -12.79
N SER A 137 -3.67 11.71 -13.04
CA SER A 137 -4.46 11.03 -12.01
C SER A 137 -3.71 9.85 -11.38
N VAL A 138 -2.97 9.05 -12.18
CA VAL A 138 -2.13 7.96 -11.66
C VAL A 138 -1.02 8.50 -10.77
N SER A 139 -0.29 9.53 -11.24
CA SER A 139 0.78 10.16 -10.44
C SER A 139 0.26 10.68 -9.10
N SER A 140 -0.87 11.40 -9.11
CA SER A 140 -1.48 11.94 -7.89
C SER A 140 -1.95 10.82 -6.95
N ALA A 141 -2.56 9.74 -7.47
CA ALA A 141 -2.97 8.61 -6.66
C ALA A 141 -1.78 7.86 -6.03
N GLN A 142 -0.66 7.75 -6.76
CA GLN A 142 0.58 7.15 -6.25
C GLN A 142 1.22 7.99 -5.14
N GLU A 143 1.24 9.31 -5.28
CA GLU A 143 1.70 10.23 -4.22
C GLU A 143 0.83 10.12 -2.97
N ALA A 144 -0.49 10.04 -3.12
CA ALA A 144 -1.42 9.85 -2.01
C ALA A 144 -1.18 8.50 -1.30
N LEU A 145 -0.95 7.43 -2.06
CA LEU A 145 -0.60 6.11 -1.50
C LEU A 145 0.74 6.15 -0.75
N GLY A 146 1.76 6.79 -1.31
CA GLY A 146 3.06 6.96 -0.66
C GLY A 146 2.95 7.72 0.67
N THR A 147 2.16 8.80 0.69
CA THR A 147 1.91 9.59 1.90
C THR A 147 1.19 8.78 2.97
N ALA A 148 0.10 8.08 2.61
CA ALA A 148 -0.66 7.24 3.53
C ALA A 148 0.20 6.08 4.10
N ALA A 149 1.03 5.44 3.26
CA ALA A 149 1.93 4.39 3.69
C ALA A 149 3.01 4.90 4.66
N ALA A 150 3.59 6.08 4.40
CA ALA A 150 4.58 6.70 5.28
C ALA A 150 3.98 7.09 6.64
N GLU A 151 2.73 7.57 6.68
CA GLU A 151 2.02 7.84 7.93
C GLU A 151 1.71 6.58 8.72
N ARG A 152 1.23 5.52 8.06
CA ARG A 152 1.02 4.21 8.70
C ARG A 152 2.31 3.70 9.34
N TRP A 153 3.43 3.77 8.62
CA TRP A 153 4.73 3.34 9.14
C TRP A 153 5.14 4.14 10.38
N ARG A 154 5.10 5.48 10.32
CA ARG A 154 5.42 6.36 11.47
C ARG A 154 4.58 6.03 12.71
N ARG A 155 3.27 5.78 12.53
CA ARG A 155 2.38 5.41 13.64
C ARG A 155 2.65 4.01 14.19
N THR A 156 3.05 3.08 13.33
CA THR A 156 3.36 1.71 13.74
C THR A 156 4.63 1.69 14.57
N GLU A 157 5.64 2.47 14.15
CA GLU A 157 6.87 2.68 14.91
C GLU A 157 6.58 3.32 16.28
N ALA A 158 5.77 4.38 16.32
CA ALA A 158 5.35 5.00 17.58
C ALA A 158 4.62 4.02 18.51
N MET A 159 3.68 3.21 17.99
CA MET A 159 3.00 2.18 18.79
C MET A 159 3.96 1.10 19.28
N SER A 160 4.96 0.72 18.47
CA SER A 160 6.00 -0.24 18.85
C SER A 160 6.84 0.28 20.03
N MET A 161 7.26 1.54 19.96
CA MET A 161 7.97 2.21 21.05
C MET A 161 7.13 2.24 22.34
N SER A 162 5.87 2.68 22.28
CA SER A 162 4.99 2.68 23.46
C SER A 162 4.75 1.27 24.03
N ARG A 163 4.66 0.25 23.17
CA ARG A 163 4.55 -1.16 23.61
C ARG A 163 5.82 -1.65 24.30
N SER A 164 6.99 -1.29 23.78
CA SER A 164 8.28 -1.64 24.40
C SER A 164 8.39 -0.98 25.76
N GLU A 165 8.11 0.32 25.85
CA GLU A 165 8.13 1.06 27.11
C GLU A 165 7.16 0.46 28.14
N PHE A 166 5.93 0.14 27.73
CA PHE A 166 4.96 -0.52 28.60
C PHE A 166 5.42 -1.91 29.04
N ALA A 167 6.04 -2.69 28.16
CA ALA A 167 6.56 -4.01 28.48
C ALA A 167 7.76 -3.94 29.44
N GLU A 168 8.71 -3.03 29.18
CA GLU A 168 9.86 -2.76 30.04
C GLU A 168 9.41 -2.28 31.42
N PHE A 169 8.49 -1.32 31.47
CA PHE A 169 7.93 -0.83 32.72
C PHE A 169 7.22 -1.95 33.51
N ASN A 170 6.39 -2.77 32.85
CA ASN A 170 5.73 -3.89 33.51
C ASN A 170 6.67 -5.02 33.93
N ASN A 171 7.72 -5.29 33.15
CA ASN A 171 8.71 -6.31 33.49
C ASN A 171 9.57 -5.84 34.67
N ALA A 172 9.99 -4.58 34.67
CA ALA A 172 10.67 -3.96 35.81
C ALA A 172 9.77 -3.98 37.04
N MET A 173 8.52 -3.53 36.93
CA MET A 173 7.53 -3.66 38.01
C MET A 173 7.43 -5.09 38.51
N ARG A 174 7.26 -6.10 37.64
CA ARG A 174 7.16 -7.49 38.07
C ARG A 174 8.43 -7.99 38.74
N ALA A 175 9.61 -7.72 38.19
CA ALA A 175 10.88 -8.13 38.76
C ALA A 175 11.09 -7.52 40.15
N GLU A 176 10.90 -6.21 40.28
CA GLU A 176 11.11 -5.50 41.54
C GLU A 176 10.05 -5.85 42.60
N PHE A 177 8.79 -5.96 42.20
CA PHE A 177 7.74 -6.39 43.13
C PHE A 177 7.90 -7.86 43.53
N GLN A 178 8.49 -8.71 42.69
CA GLN A 178 8.79 -10.08 43.05
C GLN A 178 9.86 -10.13 44.14
N LEU A 179 10.93 -9.34 44.01
CA LEU A 179 11.94 -9.19 45.07
C LEU A 179 11.31 -8.72 46.39
N LEU A 180 10.41 -7.73 46.33
CA LEU A 180 9.68 -7.26 47.51
C LEU A 180 8.78 -8.35 48.11
N LYS A 181 8.05 -9.12 47.29
CA LYS A 181 7.18 -10.22 47.75
C LYS A 181 7.96 -11.37 48.34
N ASP A 182 9.05 -11.79 47.70
CA ASP A 182 9.93 -12.86 48.17
C ASP A 182 10.55 -12.46 49.50
N TRP A 183 10.96 -11.19 49.65
CA TRP A 183 11.42 -10.64 50.91
C TRP A 183 10.33 -10.66 52.00
N ILE A 184 9.13 -10.12 51.75
CA ILE A 184 8.01 -10.16 52.73
C ILE A 184 7.70 -11.61 53.15
N SER A 185 7.76 -12.55 52.21
CA SER A 185 7.48 -13.96 52.45
C SER A 185 8.58 -14.62 53.29
N THR A 186 9.84 -14.31 53.01
CA THR A 186 11.00 -14.75 53.81
C THR A 186 10.94 -14.18 55.22
N PHE A 187 10.55 -12.92 55.36
CA PHE A 187 10.39 -12.23 56.65
C PHE A 187 9.26 -12.81 57.51
N ARG A 188 8.17 -13.27 56.88
CA ARG A 188 7.02 -13.85 57.60
C ARG A 188 7.30 -15.25 58.17
N MET A 189 8.19 -16.02 57.53
CA MET A 189 8.44 -17.40 57.90
C MET A 189 9.24 -17.55 59.21
N ASP A 190 10.00 -16.54 59.64
CA ASP A 190 10.83 -16.60 60.86
C ASP A 190 10.23 -15.88 62.09
N SER A 191 8.95 -15.49 62.03
CA SER A 191 8.29 -14.78 63.16
C SER A 191 8.14 -15.60 64.44
N THR A 192 8.33 -16.93 64.39
CA THR A 192 8.38 -17.79 65.57
C THR A 192 9.78 -17.92 66.18
N SER A 193 10.81 -17.37 65.52
CA SER A 193 12.23 -17.61 65.83
C SER A 193 12.93 -16.38 66.40
N HIS A 194 12.27 -15.45 67.11
CA HIS A 194 12.91 -14.17 67.52
C HIS A 194 13.73 -13.50 66.40
N GLY A 195 13.23 -13.61 65.15
CA GLY A 195 13.87 -13.01 63.99
C GLY A 195 13.92 -11.51 64.18
N SER A 196 15.11 -11.02 64.54
CA SER A 196 15.46 -9.61 64.40
C SER A 196 15.07 -9.20 62.99
N TRP A 197 14.46 -8.03 62.83
CA TRP A 197 14.51 -7.38 61.54
C TRP A 197 16.00 -7.14 61.27
N GLU A 198 16.69 -8.07 60.59
CA GLU A 198 18.04 -7.82 60.11
C GLU A 198 17.99 -6.51 59.34
N GLU A 199 18.89 -5.61 59.72
CA GLU A 199 18.80 -4.15 59.61
C GLU A 199 17.87 -3.69 58.48
N ALA A 200 16.72 -3.11 58.85
CA ALA A 200 15.69 -2.59 57.94
C ALA A 200 16.19 -1.52 56.94
N ASP A 201 17.49 -1.22 57.00
CA ASP A 201 18.23 -0.23 56.25
C ASP A 201 18.98 -0.80 55.03
N ASP A 202 18.84 -2.07 54.58
CA ASP A 202 19.58 -2.52 53.39
C ASP A 202 19.15 -1.71 52.14
N PRO A 203 19.92 -0.68 51.71
CA PRO A 203 19.45 0.37 50.79
C PRO A 203 19.26 -0.15 49.37
N LYS A 204 19.70 -1.39 49.13
CA LYS A 204 19.83 -2.01 47.82
C LYS A 204 18.47 -2.18 47.13
N HIS A 205 17.40 -2.46 47.87
CA HIS A 205 16.08 -2.73 47.28
C HIS A 205 15.37 -1.47 46.80
N PHE A 206 15.43 -0.40 47.60
CA PHE A 206 14.92 0.90 47.16
C PHE A 206 15.72 1.44 45.97
N ALA A 207 17.04 1.23 45.96
CA ALA A 207 17.90 1.65 44.86
C ALA A 207 17.46 1.05 43.51
N VAL A 208 16.83 -0.14 43.49
CA VAL A 208 16.31 -0.74 42.24
C VAL A 208 14.95 -0.17 41.84
N LEU A 209 14.09 0.21 42.79
CA LEU A 209 12.79 0.84 42.52
C LEU A 209 12.91 2.32 42.16
N GLN A 210 13.95 3.01 42.63
CA GLN A 210 14.12 4.46 42.45
C GLN A 210 14.14 4.91 40.97
N PRO A 211 14.85 4.24 40.03
CA PRO A 211 14.77 4.58 38.61
C PRO A 211 13.36 4.46 38.03
N LEU A 212 12.59 3.46 38.50
CA LEU A 212 11.23 3.23 38.04
C LEU A 212 10.27 4.30 38.59
N LEU A 213 10.39 4.65 39.87
CA LEU A 213 9.61 5.71 40.50
C LEU A 213 9.84 7.07 39.83
N ARG A 214 11.09 7.36 39.44
CA ARG A 214 11.42 8.57 38.68
C ARG A 214 10.82 8.58 37.27
N ARG A 215 10.62 7.41 36.67
CA ARG A 215 10.03 7.26 35.32
C ARG A 215 8.51 7.45 35.30
N VAL A 216 7.82 7.10 36.39
CA VAL A 216 6.35 7.21 36.53
C VAL A 216 5.84 8.64 36.29
N GLY A 217 6.66 9.66 36.56
CA GLY A 217 6.29 11.06 36.40
C GLY A 217 5.22 11.50 37.41
N GLY A 218 5.23 12.78 37.80
CA GLY A 218 4.23 13.33 38.71
C GLY A 218 4.31 12.89 40.17
N ILE A 219 5.29 12.06 40.54
CA ILE A 219 5.65 11.78 41.94
C ILE A 219 6.77 12.75 42.34
N GLU A 220 6.58 13.48 43.45
CA GLU A 220 7.59 14.40 43.96
C GLU A 220 8.85 13.65 44.41
N GLU A 221 10.06 14.19 44.12
CA GLU A 221 11.32 13.56 44.51
C GLU A 221 11.46 13.41 46.04
N THR A 222 10.83 14.30 46.79
CA THR A 222 10.71 14.21 48.26
C THR A 222 9.93 12.97 48.70
N MET A 223 8.84 12.62 48.02
CA MET A 223 8.07 11.40 48.26
C MET A 223 8.85 10.16 47.86
N ILE A 224 9.57 10.21 46.73
CA ILE A 224 10.47 9.13 46.30
C ILE A 224 11.52 8.89 47.37
N THR A 225 12.16 9.94 47.88
CA THR A 225 13.20 9.84 48.92
C THR A 225 12.64 9.34 50.25
N ALA A 226 11.43 9.79 50.64
CA ALA A 226 10.75 9.34 51.86
C ALA A 226 10.26 7.89 51.79
N PHE A 227 10.10 7.33 50.58
CA PHE A 227 9.55 6.00 50.39
C PHE A 227 10.40 4.91 51.02
N SER A 228 11.73 5.00 50.95
CA SER A 228 12.64 4.01 51.54
C SER A 228 12.40 3.85 53.05
N ALA A 229 12.31 4.97 53.78
CA ALA A 229 12.01 4.98 55.20
C ALA A 229 10.60 4.46 55.48
N ALA A 230 9.60 4.88 54.67
CA ALA A 230 8.21 4.47 54.84
C ALA A 230 7.99 2.95 54.63
N VAL A 231 8.73 2.33 53.69
CA VAL A 231 8.60 0.89 53.42
C VAL A 231 9.43 0.03 54.38
N ALA A 232 10.48 0.57 54.99
CA ALA A 232 11.25 -0.08 56.05
C ALA A 232 10.43 -0.32 57.33
N VAL A 233 9.41 0.50 57.57
CA VAL A 233 8.47 0.33 58.70
C VAL A 233 7.37 -0.68 58.34
N PRO A 234 7.08 -1.67 59.20
CA PRO A 234 6.02 -2.64 58.95
C PRO A 234 4.65 -1.95 58.84
N PRO A 235 3.72 -2.44 57.99
CA PRO A 235 2.43 -1.79 57.76
C PRO A 235 1.62 -1.46 59.04
N SER A 236 1.76 -2.26 60.10
CA SER A 236 1.08 -2.04 61.39
C SER A 236 1.71 -0.96 62.26
N ALA A 237 2.95 -0.56 62.01
CA ALA A 237 3.68 0.46 62.77
C ALA A 237 3.93 1.76 61.98
N ARG A 238 3.48 1.81 60.71
CA ARG A 238 3.62 2.99 59.86
C ARG A 238 2.88 4.19 60.45
N GLY A 239 3.57 5.33 60.52
CA GLY A 239 2.94 6.59 60.86
C GLY A 239 1.99 7.08 59.77
N GLU A 240 1.25 8.14 60.05
CA GLU A 240 0.35 8.75 59.06
C GLU A 240 1.12 9.22 57.82
N PHE A 241 2.33 9.75 58.00
CA PHE A 241 3.19 10.18 56.90
C PHE A 241 3.62 9.01 56.02
N ASP A 242 4.11 7.91 56.60
CA ASP A 242 4.55 6.72 55.85
C ASP A 242 3.39 6.12 55.02
N CYS A 243 2.20 6.06 55.62
CA CYS A 243 0.98 5.64 54.94
C CYS A 243 0.66 6.55 53.74
N LYS A 244 0.81 7.88 53.88
CA LYS A 244 0.61 8.83 52.78
C LYS A 244 1.64 8.64 51.67
N VAL A 245 2.92 8.48 51.99
CA VAL A 245 4.00 8.27 51.01
C VAL A 245 3.75 7.00 50.18
N VAL A 246 3.42 5.89 50.84
CA VAL A 246 3.13 4.62 50.15
C VAL A 246 1.87 4.71 49.29
N ALA A 247 0.81 5.35 49.79
CA ALA A 247 -0.43 5.56 49.06
C ALA A 247 -0.20 6.43 47.81
N GLU A 248 0.58 7.50 47.94
CA GLU A 248 0.89 8.43 46.85
C GLU A 248 1.72 7.77 45.74
N ILE A 249 2.73 6.98 46.10
CA ILE A 249 3.52 6.22 45.12
C ILE A 249 2.67 5.17 44.41
N SER A 250 1.82 4.44 45.16
CA SER A 250 0.91 3.45 44.58
C SER A 250 -0.09 4.11 43.61
N ARG A 251 -0.59 5.29 43.96
CA ARG A 251 -1.47 6.12 43.13
C ARG A 251 -0.75 6.57 41.85
N GLY A 252 0.48 7.08 41.97
CA GLY A 252 1.30 7.50 40.84
C GLY A 252 1.58 6.36 39.86
N MET A 253 2.02 5.20 40.36
CA MET A 253 2.23 4.00 39.53
C MET A 253 0.95 3.57 38.80
N SER A 254 -0.18 3.52 39.52
CA SER A 254 -1.47 3.15 38.93
C SER A 254 -1.93 4.15 37.86
N ALA A 255 -1.72 5.44 38.10
CA ALA A 255 -2.02 6.51 37.15
C ALA A 255 -1.16 6.37 35.88
N HIS A 256 0.13 6.08 36.01
CA HIS A 256 1.03 5.89 34.86
C HIS A 256 0.67 4.64 34.03
N ILE A 257 0.31 3.53 34.67
CA ILE A 257 -0.20 2.34 33.96
C ILE A 257 -1.48 2.68 33.18
N ALA A 258 -2.40 3.42 33.81
CA ALA A 258 -3.62 3.87 33.14
C ALA A 258 -3.33 4.80 31.96
N GLN A 259 -2.36 5.71 32.11
CA GLN A 259 -1.90 6.59 31.04
C GLN A 259 -1.33 5.79 29.86
N LEU A 260 -0.35 4.90 30.08
CA LEU A 260 0.24 4.08 29.02
C LEU A 260 -0.82 3.22 28.32
N SER A 261 -1.77 2.66 29.08
CA SER A 261 -2.89 1.88 28.51
C SER A 261 -3.78 2.74 27.62
N SER A 262 -4.06 3.98 28.02
CA SER A 262 -4.82 4.96 27.23
C SER A 262 -4.07 5.37 25.97
N GLU A 263 -2.76 5.61 26.06
CA GLU A 263 -1.91 5.93 24.91
C GLU A 263 -1.88 4.77 23.90
N MET A 264 -1.78 3.53 24.37
CA MET A 264 -1.87 2.34 23.52
C MET A 264 -3.23 2.20 22.83
N ALA A 265 -4.33 2.45 23.55
CA ALA A 265 -5.67 2.41 22.99
C ALA A 265 -5.88 3.48 21.90
N SER A 266 -5.44 4.71 22.17
CA SER A 266 -5.51 5.82 21.22
C SER A 266 -4.65 5.55 19.96
N SER A 267 -3.45 5.01 20.14
CA SER A 267 -2.54 4.61 19.06
C SER A 267 -3.14 3.49 18.21
N SER A 268 -3.83 2.52 18.83
CA SER A 268 -4.52 1.45 18.13
C SER A 268 -5.64 1.98 17.22
N HIS A 269 -6.46 2.90 17.72
CA HIS A 269 -7.47 3.56 16.88
C HIS A 269 -6.82 4.36 15.76
N ALA A 270 -5.75 5.11 16.06
CA ALA A 270 -5.03 5.90 15.07
C ALA A 270 -4.44 5.04 13.95
N LEU A 271 -3.97 3.82 14.25
CA LEU A 271 -3.54 2.85 13.25
C LEU A 271 -4.71 2.36 12.39
N SER A 272 -5.86 2.03 12.99
CA SER A 272 -7.04 1.59 12.23
C SER A 272 -7.49 2.64 11.21
N VAL A 273 -7.51 3.92 11.59
CA VAL A 273 -7.80 5.02 10.66
C VAL A 273 -6.79 5.10 9.51
N GLN A 274 -5.51 4.89 9.80
CA GLN A 274 -4.47 4.90 8.76
C GLN A 274 -4.53 3.68 7.85
N GLU A 275 -4.89 2.51 8.37
CA GLU A 275 -5.13 1.33 7.53
C GLU A 275 -6.28 1.58 6.55
N ALA A 276 -7.37 2.21 6.99
CA ALA A 276 -8.46 2.61 6.11
C ALA A 276 -8.01 3.65 5.06
N ALA A 277 -7.15 4.60 5.43
CA ALA A 277 -6.58 5.58 4.50
C ALA A 277 -5.69 4.90 3.43
N VAL A 278 -4.85 3.94 3.81
CA VAL A 278 -4.05 3.15 2.87
C VAL A 278 -4.94 2.35 1.91
N THR A 279 -5.95 1.65 2.42
CA THR A 279 -6.90 0.92 1.55
C THR A 279 -7.63 1.84 0.58
N THR A 280 -8.01 3.04 1.03
CA THR A 280 -8.63 4.05 0.16
C THR A 280 -7.66 4.49 -0.93
N ALA A 281 -6.41 4.79 -0.60
CA ALA A 281 -5.38 5.20 -1.57
C ALA A 281 -5.04 4.07 -2.57
N GLU A 282 -4.96 2.81 -2.12
CA GLU A 282 -4.76 1.64 -3.00
C GLU A 282 -5.92 1.49 -4.01
N SER A 283 -7.15 1.71 -3.56
CA SER A 283 -8.33 1.66 -4.43
C SER A 283 -8.32 2.78 -5.47
N ALA A 284 -7.87 3.99 -5.09
CA ALA A 284 -7.72 5.13 -5.98
C ALA A 284 -6.64 4.90 -7.04
N CYS A 285 -5.47 4.36 -6.65
CA CYS A 285 -4.42 3.93 -7.57
C CYS A 285 -4.95 2.92 -8.59
N SER A 286 -5.60 1.87 -8.10
CA SER A 286 -6.18 0.82 -8.97
C SER A 286 -7.24 1.37 -9.93
N HIS A 287 -8.01 2.38 -9.51
CA HIS A 287 -8.97 3.06 -10.38
C HIS A 287 -8.28 3.92 -11.45
N ALA A 288 -7.28 4.71 -11.05
CA ALA A 288 -6.51 5.56 -11.95
C ALA A 288 -5.78 4.73 -13.02
N ASP A 289 -5.17 3.61 -12.64
CA ASP A 289 -4.50 2.68 -13.58
C ASP A 289 -5.48 2.13 -14.62
N ARG A 290 -6.67 1.69 -14.19
CA ARG A 290 -7.71 1.21 -15.11
C ARG A 290 -8.18 2.32 -16.06
N SER A 291 -8.30 3.55 -15.57
CA SER A 291 -8.65 4.72 -16.38
C SER A 291 -7.58 5.01 -17.44
N GLN A 292 -6.30 4.95 -17.06
CA GLN A 292 -5.18 5.14 -17.99
C GLN A 292 -5.15 4.07 -19.09
N VAL A 293 -5.35 2.80 -18.74
CA VAL A 293 -5.44 1.70 -19.71
C VAL A 293 -6.61 1.90 -20.68
N ALA A 294 -7.80 2.27 -20.15
CA ALA A 294 -8.97 2.53 -20.98
C ALA A 294 -8.74 3.73 -21.92
N ALA A 295 -8.12 4.81 -21.44
CA ALA A 295 -7.75 5.96 -22.26
C ALA A 295 -6.74 5.58 -23.37
N GLY A 296 -5.77 4.72 -23.06
CA GLY A 296 -4.83 4.19 -24.05
C GLY A 296 -5.50 3.36 -25.15
N GLN A 297 -6.47 2.51 -24.79
CA GLN A 297 -7.26 1.75 -25.77
C GLN A 297 -8.09 2.67 -26.68
N LEU A 298 -8.68 3.73 -26.13
CA LEU A 298 -9.42 4.73 -26.90
C LEU A 298 -8.51 5.48 -27.88
N LEU A 299 -7.29 5.84 -27.46
CA LEU A 299 -6.31 6.48 -28.33
C LEU A 299 -5.90 5.55 -29.49
N GLN A 300 -5.59 4.29 -29.21
CA GLN A 300 -5.24 3.31 -30.24
C GLN A 300 -6.37 3.10 -31.26
N ALA A 301 -7.62 3.02 -30.79
CA ALA A 301 -8.78 2.92 -31.68
C ALA A 301 -8.92 4.17 -32.56
N ALA A 302 -8.79 5.37 -31.98
CA ALA A 302 -8.86 6.63 -32.73
C ALA A 302 -7.75 6.77 -33.78
N GLU A 303 -6.52 6.34 -33.46
CA GLU A 303 -5.39 6.32 -34.40
C GLU A 303 -5.63 5.35 -35.56
N ALA A 304 -6.18 4.16 -35.29
CA ALA A 304 -6.52 3.19 -36.33
C ALA A 304 -7.60 3.72 -37.28
N GLU A 305 -8.64 4.39 -36.74
CA GLU A 305 -9.68 5.04 -37.55
C GLU A 305 -9.10 6.19 -38.40
N LEU A 306 -8.22 7.01 -37.83
CA LEU A 306 -7.53 8.07 -38.57
C LEU A 306 -6.67 7.51 -39.70
N ALA A 307 -5.93 6.43 -39.45
CA ALA A 307 -5.13 5.74 -40.47
C ALA A 307 -6.02 5.20 -41.61
N GLY A 308 -7.17 4.61 -41.27
CA GLY A 308 -8.17 4.16 -42.24
C GLY A 308 -8.69 5.31 -43.12
N ALA A 309 -9.08 6.43 -42.50
CA ALA A 309 -9.57 7.61 -43.21
C ALA A 309 -8.50 8.20 -44.16
N ARG A 310 -7.24 8.26 -43.74
CA ARG A 310 -6.11 8.71 -44.57
C ARG A 310 -5.90 7.83 -45.80
N SER A 311 -5.96 6.50 -45.63
CA SER A 311 -5.84 5.56 -46.75
C SER A 311 -6.98 5.71 -47.78
N VAL A 312 -8.20 6.02 -47.33
CA VAL A 312 -9.32 6.34 -48.24
C VAL A 312 -9.02 7.62 -49.03
N LEU A 313 -8.60 8.69 -48.36
CA LEU A 313 -8.26 9.96 -49.00
C LEU A 313 -7.14 9.80 -50.04
N GLU A 314 -6.07 9.07 -49.70
CA GLU A 314 -4.96 8.79 -50.63
C GLU A 314 -5.42 8.05 -51.89
N ARG A 315 -6.30 7.05 -51.73
CA ARG A 315 -6.87 6.31 -52.87
C ARG A 315 -7.74 7.19 -53.75
N LEU A 316 -8.55 8.07 -53.17
CA LEU A 316 -9.38 9.04 -53.91
C LEU A 316 -8.51 10.04 -54.69
N GLN A 317 -7.47 10.58 -54.05
CA GLN A 317 -6.51 11.47 -54.71
C GLN A 317 -5.77 10.77 -55.86
N ALA A 318 -5.37 9.51 -55.69
CA ALA A 318 -4.75 8.72 -56.75
C ALA A 318 -5.71 8.48 -57.93
N ALA A 319 -6.98 8.17 -57.66
CA ALA A 319 -8.01 8.02 -58.67
C ALA A 319 -8.25 9.33 -59.44
N ALA A 320 -8.36 10.46 -58.74
CA ALA A 320 -8.51 11.79 -59.35
C ALA A 320 -7.33 12.15 -60.28
N ARG A 321 -6.10 11.82 -59.88
CA ARG A 321 -4.89 11.97 -60.72
C ARG A 321 -4.95 11.11 -61.98
N GLN A 322 -5.41 9.86 -61.87
CA GLN A 322 -5.57 8.95 -63.01
C GLN A 322 -6.62 9.44 -64.00
N VAL A 323 -7.78 9.89 -63.53
CA VAL A 323 -8.84 10.47 -64.37
C VAL A 323 -8.32 11.72 -65.10
N SER A 324 -7.63 12.60 -64.38
CA SER A 324 -7.01 13.80 -64.94
C SER A 324 -5.96 13.47 -66.02
N ALA A 325 -5.15 12.43 -65.79
CA ALA A 325 -4.15 11.97 -66.75
C ALA A 325 -4.79 11.40 -68.03
N ARG A 326 -5.85 10.59 -67.89
CA ARG A 326 -6.61 10.05 -69.04
C ARG A 326 -7.23 11.14 -69.89
N ARG A 327 -7.82 12.16 -69.26
CA ARG A 327 -8.35 13.35 -69.96
C ARG A 327 -7.30 14.06 -70.79
N ARG A 328 -6.11 14.28 -70.23
CA ARG A 328 -4.99 14.93 -70.94
C ARG A 328 -4.51 14.11 -72.15
N GLN A 329 -4.64 12.77 -72.10
CA GLN A 329 -4.24 11.88 -73.19
C GLN A 329 -5.30 11.78 -74.31
N GLY A 330 -6.44 12.48 -74.21
CA GLY A 330 -7.51 12.43 -75.22
C GLY A 330 -8.28 11.11 -75.25
N LEU A 331 -8.02 10.21 -74.28
CA LEU A 331 -8.66 8.89 -74.21
C LEU A 331 -10.15 8.94 -73.83
N ASP A 332 -10.66 10.11 -73.43
CA ASP A 332 -12.08 10.34 -73.14
C ASP A 332 -12.92 10.73 -74.38
N GLN A 333 -12.30 10.99 -75.54
CA GLN A 333 -13.04 11.51 -76.72
C GLN A 333 -13.83 10.45 -77.52
N ASN A 334 -13.87 9.19 -77.07
CA ASN A 334 -14.48 8.08 -77.82
C ASN A 334 -15.74 7.50 -77.14
N LEU A 335 -16.44 8.30 -76.33
CA LEU A 335 -17.77 7.94 -75.86
C LEU A 335 -18.76 8.17 -77.02
N PRO A 336 -19.44 7.12 -77.53
CA PRO A 336 -20.45 7.27 -78.56
C PRO A 336 -21.58 8.15 -78.03
N TRP A 337 -21.90 9.20 -78.78
CA TRP A 337 -23.04 10.08 -78.55
C TRP A 337 -24.37 9.32 -78.65
#